data_AF-A0A6F9C218-F1
#
_entry.id   AF-A0A6F9C218-F1
#
_cell.length_a   1.000
_cell.length_b   1.000
_cell.length_c   1.000
_cell.angle_alpha   90.00
_cell.angle_beta   90.00
_cell.angle_gamma   90.00
#
_symmetry.space_group_name_H-M   'P 1'
#
loop_
_entity.id
_entity.type
_entity.pdbx_description
1 polymer ?
#
loop_
_entity_poly.entity_id
_entity_poly.type
_entity_poly.pdbx_seq_one_letter_code
_entity_poly.pdbx_strand_id
1 'polypeptide(L)'
;DKEPRGIIPLENLSIREVEEPRKPNCFELYNPNHKGSVIKACKTEADGRVVEGNHTVYRISAPTTEEKEEWIKSIKASISRDPFYDMLATRKRRIANK
;
A
#
# COMPACT_ATOMS: atom_id res chain seq x y z
N ASP A 1 -0.26 -17.29 -12.83
CA ASP A 1 1.20 -17.07 -13.01
C ASP A 1 1.99 -17.63 -11.85
N LYS A 2 3.23 -18.07 -12.12
CA LYS A 2 4.15 -18.56 -11.07
C LYS A 2 4.82 -17.43 -10.29
N GLU A 3 4.96 -16.26 -10.90
CA GLU A 3 5.57 -15.08 -10.29
C GLU A 3 4.55 -13.96 -10.10
N PRO A 4 4.61 -13.22 -8.98
CA PRO A 4 3.71 -12.09 -8.75
C PRO A 4 4.05 -10.93 -9.69
N ARG A 5 3.02 -10.25 -10.21
CA ARG A 5 3.20 -9.02 -10.99
C ARG A 5 3.71 -7.84 -10.15
N GLY A 6 3.46 -7.87 -8.86
CA GLY A 6 3.95 -6.87 -7.92
C GLY A 6 3.74 -7.29 -6.48
N ILE A 7 4.50 -6.66 -5.58
CA ILE A 7 4.51 -6.95 -4.15
C ILE A 7 4.44 -5.63 -3.40
N ILE A 8 3.46 -5.52 -2.50
CA ILE A 8 3.24 -4.36 -1.64
C ILE A 8 3.41 -4.80 -0.18
N PRO A 9 4.52 -4.46 0.50
CA PRO A 9 4.61 -4.63 1.95
C PRO A 9 3.55 -3.77 2.65
N LEU A 10 2.85 -4.35 3.62
CA LEU A 10 1.77 -3.68 4.36
C LEU A 10 2.25 -2.89 5.60
N GLU A 11 3.57 -2.85 5.82
CA GLU A 11 4.21 -2.14 6.92
C GLU A 11 3.89 -0.63 6.86
N ASN A 12 3.41 -0.06 7.97
CA ASN A 12 3.08 1.37 8.11
C ASN A 12 2.07 1.91 7.09
N LEU A 13 1.30 1.01 6.49
CA LEU A 13 0.13 1.39 5.71
C LEU A 13 -1.11 1.41 6.60
N SER A 14 -2.12 2.09 6.12
CA SER A 14 -3.47 2.09 6.67
C SER A 14 -4.47 1.96 5.54
N ILE A 15 -5.70 1.62 5.90
CA ILE A 15 -6.80 1.46 4.95
C ILE A 15 -7.86 2.51 5.21
N ARG A 16 -8.40 3.10 4.14
CA ARG A 16 -9.62 3.91 4.18
C ARG A 16 -10.57 3.50 3.08
N GLU A 17 -11.85 3.59 3.35
CA GLU A 17 -12.88 3.47 2.32
C GLU A 17 -12.93 4.74 1.49
N VAL A 18 -13.22 4.60 0.19
CA VAL A 18 -13.36 5.73 -0.72
C VAL A 18 -14.54 5.50 -1.64
N GLU A 19 -15.26 6.58 -1.95
CA GLU A 19 -16.24 6.58 -3.02
C GLU A 19 -15.51 6.86 -4.34
N GLU A 20 -15.81 6.07 -5.37
CA GLU A 20 -15.25 6.24 -6.71
C GLU A 20 -16.39 6.24 -7.73
N PRO A 21 -16.54 7.30 -8.55
CA PRO A 21 -17.64 7.41 -9.51
C PRO A 21 -17.79 6.24 -10.48
N ARG A 22 -16.69 5.56 -10.82
CA ARG A 22 -16.67 4.52 -11.87
C ARG A 22 -16.53 3.10 -11.36
N LYS A 23 -16.26 2.91 -10.06
CA LYS A 23 -15.95 1.59 -9.49
C LYS A 23 -16.61 1.44 -8.12
N PRO A 24 -17.37 0.36 -7.88
CA PRO A 24 -18.01 0.14 -6.60
C PRO A 24 -16.99 -0.37 -5.57
N ASN A 25 -17.40 -0.33 -4.30
CA ASN A 25 -16.75 -1.03 -3.19
C ASN A 25 -15.24 -0.73 -3.08
N CYS A 26 -14.86 0.54 -3.22
CA CYS A 26 -13.46 0.94 -3.24
C CYS A 26 -12.88 1.19 -1.85
N PHE A 27 -11.60 0.85 -1.71
CA PHE A 27 -10.77 1.22 -0.57
C PHE A 27 -9.34 1.53 -1.03
N GLU A 28 -8.58 2.23 -0.18
CA GLU A 28 -7.21 2.62 -0.46
C GLU A 28 -6.25 2.14 0.61
N LEU A 29 -5.11 1.61 0.17
CA LEU A 29 -3.90 1.53 0.99
C LEU A 29 -3.15 2.86 0.88
N TYR A 30 -2.82 3.45 2.02
CA TYR A 30 -2.08 4.72 2.09
C TYR A 30 -1.14 4.74 3.29
N ASN A 31 -0.11 5.57 3.25
CA ASN A 31 0.75 5.81 4.39
C ASN A 31 0.22 7.01 5.21
N PRO A 32 -0.29 6.80 6.45
CA PRO A 32 -0.82 7.89 7.27
C PRO A 32 0.29 8.83 7.80
N ASN A 33 1.50 8.33 8.00
CA ASN A 33 2.63 9.07 8.58
C ASN A 33 3.38 9.92 7.55
N HIS A 34 3.16 9.64 6.26
CA HIS A 34 3.85 10.28 5.14
C HIS A 34 2.88 10.54 3.98
N LYS A 35 1.96 11.49 4.18
CA LYS A 35 0.99 11.86 3.14
C LYS A 35 1.70 12.33 1.87
N GLY A 36 1.37 11.70 0.74
CA GLY A 36 1.90 12.05 -0.59
C GLY A 36 3.25 11.42 -0.95
N SER A 37 3.89 10.67 -0.05
CA SER A 37 5.08 9.90 -0.41
C SER A 37 4.73 8.64 -1.19
N VAL A 38 5.62 8.21 -2.07
CA VAL A 38 5.52 6.91 -2.76
C VAL A 38 5.55 5.77 -1.73
N ILE A 39 4.62 4.82 -1.85
CA ILE A 39 4.57 3.60 -1.06
C ILE A 39 5.65 2.66 -1.59
N LYS A 40 6.49 2.16 -0.68
CA LYS A 40 7.50 1.14 -1.01
C LYS A 40 6.80 -0.10 -1.56
N ALA A 41 7.06 -0.44 -2.81
CA ALA A 41 6.55 -1.63 -3.49
C ALA A 41 7.45 -1.94 -4.70
N CYS A 42 7.31 -3.14 -5.26
CA CYS A 42 7.93 -3.48 -6.55
C CYS A 42 6.89 -4.03 -7.53
N LYS A 43 7.18 -3.91 -8.83
CA LYS A 43 6.40 -4.52 -9.91
C LYS A 43 7.31 -5.08 -11.00
N THR A 44 6.80 -6.02 -11.77
CA THR A 44 7.47 -6.59 -12.94
C THR A 44 6.88 -5.97 -14.21
N GLU A 45 7.73 -5.36 -15.04
CA GLU A 45 7.33 -4.76 -16.32
C GLU A 45 7.08 -5.83 -17.39
N ALA A 46 6.62 -5.42 -18.57
CA ALA A 46 6.31 -6.35 -19.66
C ALA A 46 7.56 -7.09 -20.19
N ASP A 47 8.74 -6.48 -20.04
CA ASP A 47 10.04 -7.04 -20.40
C ASP A 47 10.65 -7.95 -19.31
N GLY A 48 9.94 -8.17 -18.19
CA GLY A 48 10.39 -9.01 -17.08
C GLY A 48 11.26 -8.30 -16.05
N ARG A 49 11.59 -7.02 -16.25
CA ARG A 49 12.39 -6.27 -15.27
C ARG A 49 11.57 -5.93 -14.02
N VAL A 50 12.19 -6.09 -12.85
CA VAL A 50 11.62 -5.65 -11.57
C VAL A 50 12.01 -4.21 -11.32
N VAL A 51 11.01 -3.34 -11.08
CA VAL A 51 11.18 -1.91 -10.80
C VAL A 51 10.40 -1.50 -9.56
N GLU A 52 10.75 -0.37 -8.96
CA GLU A 52 9.98 0.20 -7.85
C GLU A 52 8.58 0.67 -8.30
N GLY A 53 7.62 0.57 -7.39
CA GLY A 53 6.28 1.12 -7.59
C GLY A 53 6.27 2.64 -7.47
N ASN A 54 5.37 3.31 -8.22
CA ASN A 54 5.25 4.78 -8.24
C ASN A 54 3.98 5.30 -7.54
N HIS A 55 3.28 4.44 -6.80
CA HIS A 55 1.98 4.77 -6.24
C HIS A 55 2.12 5.48 -4.90
N THR A 56 1.44 6.61 -4.72
CA THR A 56 1.26 7.26 -3.41
C THR A 56 0.09 6.66 -2.62
N VAL A 57 -0.84 6.03 -3.34
CA VAL A 57 -1.96 5.24 -2.80
C VAL A 57 -2.23 4.06 -3.74
N TYR A 58 -2.66 2.93 -3.19
CA TYR A 58 -3.21 1.82 -3.98
C TYR A 58 -4.72 1.77 -3.79
N ARG A 59 -5.48 2.18 -4.81
CA ARG A 59 -6.93 2.08 -4.82
C ARG A 59 -7.36 0.73 -5.39
N ILE A 60 -8.17 0.01 -4.64
CA ILE A 60 -8.65 -1.34 -4.95
C ILE A 60 -10.18 -1.31 -4.94
N SER A 61 -10.80 -2.02 -5.88
CA SER A 61 -12.26 -2.19 -5.97
C SER A 61 -12.58 -3.67 -5.82
N ALA A 62 -13.49 -4.00 -4.92
CA ALA A 62 -14.00 -5.35 -4.76
C ALA A 62 -15.30 -5.57 -5.58
N PRO A 63 -15.59 -6.79 -6.04
CA PRO A 63 -16.83 -7.09 -6.74
C PRO A 63 -18.09 -6.87 -5.87
N THR A 64 -18.05 -7.20 -4.57
CA THR A 64 -19.16 -6.97 -3.64
C THR A 64 -18.77 -6.18 -2.38
N THR A 65 -19.79 -5.75 -1.61
CA THR A 65 -19.60 -5.08 -0.32
C THR A 65 -18.98 -6.03 0.70
N GLU A 66 -19.43 -7.29 0.72
CA GLU A 66 -18.96 -8.31 1.66
C GLU A 66 -17.48 -8.64 1.43
N GLU A 67 -17.08 -8.79 0.17
CA GLU A 67 -15.67 -9.01 -0.19
C GLU A 67 -14.81 -7.79 0.18
N LYS A 68 -15.31 -6.56 -0.04
CA LYS A 68 -14.61 -5.34 0.41
C LYS A 68 -14.34 -5.40 1.92
N GLU A 69 -15.36 -5.72 2.71
CA GLU A 69 -15.24 -5.80 4.17
C GLU A 69 -14.26 -6.90 4.61
N GLU A 70 -14.29 -8.08 3.98
CA GLU A 70 -13.36 -9.17 4.25
C GLU A 70 -11.90 -8.78 3.93
N TRP A 71 -11.67 -8.14 2.77
CA TRP A 71 -10.35 -7.62 2.39
C TRP A 71 -9.85 -6.58 3.39
N ILE A 72 -10.69 -5.59 3.73
CA ILE A 72 -10.33 -4.55 4.69
C ILE A 72 -9.98 -5.17 6.05
N LYS A 73 -10.79 -6.12 6.54
CA LYS A 73 -10.58 -6.81 7.81
C LYS A 73 -9.26 -7.57 7.81
N SER A 74 -9.02 -8.38 6.77
CA SER A 74 -7.83 -9.23 6.66
C SER A 74 -6.56 -8.39 6.56
N ILE A 75 -6.54 -7.37 5.69
CA ILE A 75 -5.38 -6.49 5.55
C ILE A 75 -5.13 -5.72 6.85
N LYS A 76 -6.16 -5.18 7.51
CA LYS A 76 -6.01 -4.50 8.82
C LYS A 76 -5.39 -5.42 9.88
N ALA A 77 -5.78 -6.69 9.91
CA ALA A 77 -5.22 -7.68 10.83
C ALA A 77 -3.75 -8.04 10.49
N SER A 78 -3.35 -7.94 9.23
CA SER A 78 -1.99 -8.25 8.75
C SER A 78 -1.02 -7.07 8.76
N ILE A 79 -1.47 -5.83 8.97
CA ILE A 79 -0.57 -4.66 9.07
C ILE A 79 0.31 -4.83 10.32
N SER A 80 1.61 -5.07 10.11
CA SER A 80 2.59 -5.06 11.19
C SER A 80 2.85 -3.61 11.62
N ARG A 81 2.61 -3.33 12.90
CA ARG A 81 3.08 -2.10 13.55
C ARG A 81 4.35 -2.46 14.30
N ASP A 82 5.49 -2.43 13.61
CA ASP A 82 6.79 -2.62 14.24
C ASP A 82 7.32 -1.26 14.76
N PRO A 83 7.48 -1.06 16.09
CA PRO A 83 8.04 0.18 16.67
C PRO A 83 9.43 0.54 16.13
N PHE A 84 10.20 -0.42 15.62
CA PHE A 84 11.51 -0.21 15.01
C PHE A 84 11.42 0.54 13.68
N TYR A 85 10.31 0.39 12.95
CA TYR A 85 10.17 1.00 11.63
C TYR A 85 9.93 2.52 11.71
N ASP A 86 9.09 2.99 12.63
CA ASP A 86 8.88 4.43 12.85
C ASP A 86 10.21 5.14 13.22
N MET A 87 11.06 4.46 13.99
CA MET A 87 12.40 4.93 14.33
C MET A 87 13.30 5.04 13.08
N LEU A 88 13.30 4.04 12.20
CA LEU A 88 14.07 4.05 10.95
C LEU A 88 13.59 5.10 9.94
N ALA A 89 12.27 5.24 9.76
CA ALA A 89 11.67 6.23 8.86
C ALA A 89 12.00 7.67 9.28
N THR A 90 12.01 7.93 10.59
CA THR A 90 12.44 9.20 11.18
C THR A 90 13.92 9.47 10.90
N ARG A 91 14.78 8.45 11.01
CA ARG A 91 16.22 8.57 10.75
C ARG A 91 16.53 8.83 9.27
N LYS A 92 15.88 8.13 8.34
CA LYS A 92 16.05 8.35 6.89
C LYS A 92 15.66 9.78 6.48
N ARG A 93 14.56 10.32 7.00
CA ARG A 93 14.13 11.71 6.73
C ARG A 93 15.16 12.75 7.18
N ARG A 94 15.78 12.56 8.35
CA ARG A 94 16.81 13.49 8.86
C ARG A 94 18.08 13.50 8.01
N ILE A 95 18.44 12.37 7.41
CA ILE A 95 19.66 12.23 6.61
C ILE A 95 19.45 12.79 5.19
N ALA A 96 18.27 12.58 4.59
CA ALA A 96 17.95 13.06 3.24
C ALA A 96 17.76 14.59 3.15
N ASN A 97 17.51 15.26 4.28
CA ASN A 97 17.39 16.72 4.38
C ASN A 97 18.72 17.42 4.74
N LYS A 98 19.85 16.71 4.62
CA LYS A 98 21.20 17.24 4.81
C LYS A 98 21.94 17.21 3.47
#